data_AF-A0AAF0C9W5-F1
#
_entry.id   AF-A0AAF0C9W5-F1
#
_cell.length_a   1.000
_cell.length_b   1.000
_cell.length_c   1.000
_cell.angle_alpha   90.00
_cell.angle_beta   90.00
_cell.angle_gamma   90.00
#
_symmetry.space_group_name_H-M   'P 1'
#
loop_
_entity.id
_entity.type
_entity.pdbx_description
1 polymer ?
#
loop_
_entity_poly.entity_id
_entity_poly.type
_entity_poly.pdbx_seq_one_letter_code
_entity_poly.pdbx_strand_id
1 'polypeptide(L)'
;MKIFSFLVIGLLIVAVWFLKPYVKGENVRLNGGLETIEAEYSKTTGEGFCTNLYRVVNGKITDDGIFTNMPADIPDPNTLPELKNGARVLLTGYVYEWRETNLITGSVSKRKSNMIDVVRWQTAARVSYKTQQGNLGPTAFRNGNYTNCRA
;
A
#
# COMPACT_ATOMS: atom_id res chain seq x y z
N MET A 1 -16.59 -31.81 -38.66
CA MET A 1 -15.47 -31.16 -37.93
C MET A 1 -15.74 -29.65 -37.71
N LYS A 2 -16.89 -29.27 -37.11
CA LYS A 2 -17.27 -27.85 -36.86
C LYS A 2 -17.65 -27.57 -35.41
N ILE A 3 -18.11 -28.59 -34.68
CA ILE A 3 -18.55 -28.50 -33.28
C ILE A 3 -17.39 -28.21 -32.32
N PHE A 4 -16.20 -28.75 -32.60
CA PHE A 4 -15.00 -28.49 -31.78
C PHE A 4 -14.56 -27.01 -31.81
N SER A 5 -14.78 -26.27 -32.91
CA SER A 5 -14.44 -24.83 -32.97
C SER A 5 -15.30 -23.96 -32.06
N PHE A 6 -16.61 -24.21 -31.98
CA PHE A 6 -17.51 -23.38 -31.17
C PHE A 6 -17.26 -23.56 -29.67
N LEU A 7 -16.92 -24.77 -29.24
CA LEU A 7 -16.64 -25.09 -27.84
C LEU A 7 -15.34 -24.42 -27.38
N VAL A 8 -14.31 -24.41 -28.23
CA VAL A 8 -13.03 -23.71 -27.95
C VAL A 8 -13.22 -22.19 -27.91
N ILE A 9 -14.00 -21.62 -28.83
CA ILE A 9 -14.31 -20.18 -28.82
C ILE A 9 -15.10 -19.79 -27.57
N GLY A 10 -16.10 -20.60 -27.18
CA GLY A 10 -16.87 -20.38 -25.96
C GLY A 10 -15.99 -20.40 -24.70
N LEU A 11 -15.08 -21.38 -24.59
CA LEU A 11 -14.10 -21.46 -23.50
C LEU A 11 -13.17 -20.25 -23.45
N LEU A 12 -12.68 -19.78 -24.61
CA LEU A 12 -11.84 -18.59 -24.68
C LEU A 12 -12.58 -17.32 -24.24
N ILE A 13 -13.84 -17.15 -24.67
CA ILE A 13 -14.65 -16.01 -24.24
C ILE A 13 -14.83 -16.02 -22.72
N VAL A 14 -15.17 -17.18 -22.14
CA VAL A 14 -15.33 -17.34 -20.68
C VAL A 14 -14.00 -17.07 -19.96
N ALA A 15 -12.88 -17.63 -20.43
CA ALA A 15 -11.56 -17.43 -19.85
C ALA A 15 -11.15 -15.94 -19.88
N VAL A 16 -11.35 -15.26 -21.00
CA VAL A 16 -11.11 -13.81 -21.13
C VAL A 16 -12.03 -13.02 -20.20
N TRP A 17 -13.29 -13.46 -20.03
CA TRP A 17 -14.22 -12.81 -19.11
C TRP A 17 -13.76 -12.91 -17.65
N PHE A 18 -13.23 -14.07 -17.24
CA PHE A 18 -12.65 -14.27 -15.91
C PHE A 18 -11.38 -13.45 -15.66
N LEU A 19 -10.56 -13.22 -16.69
CA LEU A 19 -9.37 -12.38 -16.59
C LEU A 19 -9.70 -10.88 -16.40
N LYS A 20 -10.96 -10.47 -16.64
CA LYS A 20 -11.43 -9.08 -16.56
C LYS A 20 -10.43 -8.07 -17.18
N PRO A 21 -9.95 -8.25 -18.42
CA PRO A 21 -8.95 -7.37 -19.05
C PRO A 21 -9.44 -5.92 -19.23
N TYR A 22 -10.74 -5.71 -19.09
CA TYR A 22 -11.39 -4.40 -19.12
C TYR A 22 -11.31 -3.65 -17.79
N VAL A 23 -10.76 -4.23 -16.72
CA VAL A 23 -10.58 -3.55 -15.44
C VAL A 23 -9.13 -3.12 -15.29
N LYS A 24 -8.90 -1.81 -15.22
CA LYS A 24 -7.60 -1.23 -14.88
C LYS A 24 -7.57 -0.88 -13.40
N GLY A 25 -6.67 -1.51 -12.65
CA GLY A 25 -6.39 -1.19 -11.25
C GLY A 25 -5.18 -0.29 -11.12
N GLU A 26 -5.29 0.79 -10.35
CA GLU A 26 -4.16 1.66 -10.04
C GLU A 26 -4.26 2.28 -8.63
N ASN A 27 -3.11 2.54 -8.00
CA ASN A 27 -3.04 3.33 -6.79
C ASN A 27 -2.95 4.81 -7.17
N VAL A 28 -3.87 5.63 -6.65
CA VAL A 28 -3.88 7.08 -6.89
C VAL A 28 -3.73 7.81 -5.57
N ARG A 29 -2.77 8.74 -5.51
CA ARG A 29 -2.55 9.59 -4.35
C ARG A 29 -3.78 10.48 -4.13
N LEU A 30 -4.27 10.56 -2.90
CA LEU A 30 -5.36 11.46 -2.55
C LEU A 30 -4.87 12.91 -2.56
N ASN A 31 -5.67 13.80 -3.14
CA ASN A 31 -5.37 15.24 -3.17
C ASN A 31 -5.64 15.95 -1.83
N GLY A 32 -6.04 15.22 -0.78
CA GLY A 32 -6.48 15.74 0.51
C GLY A 32 -5.38 16.33 1.42
N GLY A 33 -4.16 16.49 0.92
CA GLY A 33 -3.03 16.94 1.73
C GLY A 33 -2.38 15.82 2.53
N LEU A 34 -1.67 16.19 3.60
CA LEU A 34 -0.98 15.23 4.45
C LEU A 34 -1.92 14.64 5.48
N GLU A 35 -1.94 13.32 5.59
CA GLU A 35 -2.63 12.57 6.63
C GLU A 35 -1.62 11.94 7.58
N THR A 36 -2.02 11.75 8.85
CA THR A 36 -1.21 11.02 9.82
C THR A 36 -1.90 9.70 10.16
N ILE A 37 -1.15 8.61 10.00
CA ILE A 37 -1.58 7.26 10.35
C ILE A 37 -0.79 6.82 11.57
N GLU A 38 -1.50 6.31 12.57
CA GLU A 38 -0.87 5.58 13.67
C GLU A 38 -0.70 4.10 13.29
N ALA A 39 0.50 3.59 13.54
CA ALA A 39 0.89 2.22 13.28
C ALA A 39 1.59 1.62 14.51
N GLU A 40 1.50 0.31 14.65
CA GLU A 40 2.36 -0.45 15.56
C GLU A 40 3.42 -1.19 14.76
N TYR A 41 4.66 -1.12 15.24
CA TYR A 41 5.72 -1.97 14.74
C TYR A 41 5.58 -3.38 15.32
N SER A 42 5.49 -4.39 14.45
CA SER A 42 5.47 -5.80 14.80
C SER A 42 6.24 -6.59 13.76
N LYS A 43 7.43 -7.06 14.13
CA LYS A 43 8.28 -7.89 13.28
C LYS A 43 7.81 -9.33 13.26
N THR A 44 7.40 -9.81 12.08
CA THR A 44 7.16 -11.23 11.83
C THR A 44 8.50 -11.92 11.58
N THR A 45 8.90 -12.83 12.47
CA THR A 45 10.18 -13.51 12.38
C THR A 45 10.19 -14.55 11.26
N GLY A 46 11.26 -14.57 10.45
CA GLY A 46 11.49 -15.60 9.44
C GLY A 46 11.00 -15.27 8.03
N GLU A 47 10.27 -14.16 7.86
CA GLU A 47 9.73 -13.76 6.56
C GLU A 47 10.37 -12.44 6.09
N GLY A 48 11.19 -12.52 5.05
CA GLY A 48 11.72 -11.34 4.37
C GLY A 48 10.61 -10.63 3.60
N PHE A 49 10.72 -9.30 3.44
CA PHE A 49 9.79 -8.48 2.65
C PHE A 49 8.37 -8.35 3.22
N CYS A 50 8.12 -8.75 4.47
CA CYS A 50 6.86 -8.41 5.14
C CYS A 50 6.85 -6.96 5.62
N THR A 51 5.70 -6.30 5.55
CA THR A 51 5.50 -5.07 6.31
C THR A 51 5.55 -5.39 7.80
N ASN A 52 6.28 -4.57 8.54
CA ASN A 52 6.35 -4.64 9.99
C ASN A 52 5.46 -3.58 10.64
N LEU A 53 4.65 -2.86 9.87
CA LEU A 53 3.80 -1.76 10.35
C LEU A 53 2.33 -2.12 10.16
N TYR A 54 1.58 -2.14 11.25
CA TYR A 54 0.16 -2.47 11.25
C TYR A 54 -0.66 -1.31 11.77
N ARG A 55 -1.76 -0.98 11.08
CA ARG A 55 -2.57 0.19 11.42
C ARG A 55 -3.16 0.07 12.82
N VAL A 56 -3.24 1.20 13.52
CA VAL A 56 -3.95 1.33 14.79
C VAL A 56 -5.20 2.16 14.57
N VAL A 57 -6.36 1.63 14.97
CA VAL A 57 -7.65 2.33 14.89
C VAL A 57 -8.33 2.23 16.24
N ASN A 58 -8.67 3.38 16.84
CA ASN A 58 -9.29 3.45 18.17
C ASN A 58 -8.51 2.64 19.23
N GLY A 59 -7.18 2.69 19.18
CA GLY A 59 -6.27 1.98 20.08
C GLY A 59 -6.10 0.48 19.81
N LYS A 60 -6.78 -0.09 18.81
CA LYS A 60 -6.65 -1.50 18.42
C LYS A 60 -5.80 -1.64 17.17
N ILE A 61 -4.88 -2.60 17.17
CA ILE A 61 -4.09 -2.97 15.99
C ILE A 61 -5.01 -3.73 15.04
N THR A 62 -5.00 -3.35 13.77
CA THR A 62 -5.71 -4.08 12.70
C THR A 62 -4.73 -4.96 11.94
N ASP A 63 -5.25 -5.92 11.19
CA ASP A 63 -4.43 -6.75 10.30
C ASP A 63 -4.07 -6.03 8.98
N ASP A 64 -4.41 -4.73 8.87
CA ASP A 64 -4.04 -3.90 7.72
C ASP A 64 -2.58 -3.48 7.81
N GLY A 65 -1.73 -4.24 7.13
CA GLY A 65 -0.33 -3.86 6.92
C GLY A 65 -0.22 -2.54 6.15
N ILE A 66 0.64 -1.64 6.64
CA ILE A 66 0.92 -0.33 6.03
C ILE A 66 2.15 -0.45 5.13
N PHE A 67 2.03 0.07 3.91
CA PHE A 67 3.08 0.04 2.91
C PHE A 67 3.66 1.43 2.74
N THR A 68 4.81 1.67 3.35
CA THR A 68 5.46 2.98 3.31
C THR A 68 6.31 3.11 2.05
N ASN A 69 6.08 4.18 1.29
CA ASN A 69 7.02 4.65 0.29
C ASN A 69 7.85 5.77 0.92
N MET A 70 9.17 5.62 0.88
CA MET A 70 10.07 6.49 1.61
C MET A 70 10.87 7.36 0.63
N PRO A 71 11.01 8.67 0.87
CA PRO A 71 12.01 9.45 0.18
C PRO A 71 13.41 9.00 0.63
N ALA A 72 14.42 9.24 -0.20
CA ALA A 72 15.77 8.70 -0.01
C ALA A 72 16.49 9.23 1.25
N ASP A 73 16.00 10.32 1.84
CA ASP A 73 16.65 11.06 2.92
C ASP A 73 16.11 10.76 4.32
N ILE A 74 15.07 9.92 4.44
CA ILE A 74 14.56 9.45 5.73
C ILE A 74 14.64 7.92 5.80
N PRO A 75 15.01 7.35 6.96
CA PRO A 75 15.09 5.91 7.12
C PRO A 75 13.69 5.27 7.11
N ASP A 76 13.60 4.05 6.60
CA ASP A 76 12.37 3.28 6.53
C ASP A 76 12.07 2.60 7.89
N PRO A 77 10.92 2.90 8.54
CA PRO A 77 10.54 2.27 9.79
C PRO A 77 10.35 0.75 9.69
N ASN A 78 10.13 0.17 8.51
CA ASN A 78 10.05 -1.30 8.38
C ASN A 78 11.40 -1.99 8.62
N THR A 79 12.52 -1.31 8.36
CA THR A 79 13.86 -1.91 8.37
C THR A 79 14.74 -1.44 9.52
N LEU A 80 14.27 -0.49 10.32
CA LEU A 80 15.05 0.07 11.43
C LEU A 80 15.23 -0.92 12.60
N PRO A 81 16.48 -1.31 12.95
CA PRO A 81 16.74 -2.29 14.00
C PRO A 81 16.35 -1.83 15.41
N GLU A 82 16.28 -0.53 15.63
CA GLU A 82 15.96 0.09 16.93
C GLU A 82 14.47 0.03 17.29
N LEU A 83 13.59 -0.20 16.30
CA LEU A 83 12.16 -0.35 16.55
C LEU A 83 11.87 -1.73 17.15
N LYS A 84 11.31 -1.72 18.36
CA LYS A 84 10.88 -2.93 19.07
C LYS A 84 9.43 -3.26 18.75
N ASN A 85 9.07 -4.55 18.81
CA ASN A 85 7.68 -4.97 18.72
C ASN A 85 6.82 -4.23 19.75
N GLY A 86 5.66 -3.74 19.33
CA GLY A 86 4.77 -2.91 20.15
C GLY A 86 5.06 -1.41 20.08
N ALA A 87 6.12 -0.97 19.40
CA ALA A 87 6.41 0.46 19.28
C ALA A 87 5.34 1.17 18.43
N ARG A 88 4.76 2.25 18.97
CA ARG A 88 3.85 3.12 18.23
C ARG A 88 4.63 4.08 17.34
N VAL A 89 4.26 4.09 16.06
CA VAL A 89 4.84 4.93 15.02
C VAL A 89 3.72 5.80 14.43
N LEU A 90 3.97 7.10 14.34
CA LEU A 90 3.10 8.05 13.65
C LEU A 90 3.72 8.37 12.30
N LEU A 91 3.04 7.98 11.22
CA LEU A 91 3.44 8.18 9.84
C LEU A 91 2.62 9.34 9.25
N THR A 92 3.25 10.48 8.96
CA THR A 92 2.61 11.61 8.25
C THR A 92 3.03 11.59 6.79
N GLY A 93 2.06 11.65 5.87
CA GLY A 93 2.34 11.47 4.45
C GLY A 93 1.12 11.64 3.55
N TYR A 94 1.32 11.40 2.25
CA TYR A 94 0.23 11.36 1.29
C TYR A 94 -0.30 9.93 1.15
N VAL A 95 -1.57 9.74 1.43
CA VAL A 95 -2.23 8.43 1.34
C VAL A 95 -2.74 8.16 -0.07
N TYR A 96 -2.92 6.88 -0.38
CA TYR A 96 -3.45 6.44 -1.66
C TYR A 96 -4.85 5.83 -1.51
N GLU A 97 -5.61 5.88 -2.60
CA GLU A 97 -6.76 5.02 -2.83
C GLU A 97 -6.48 4.10 -4.00
N TRP A 98 -6.96 2.87 -3.91
CA TRP A 98 -6.99 1.95 -5.04
C TRP A 98 -8.22 2.27 -5.87
N ARG A 99 -8.02 2.53 -7.16
CA ARG A 99 -9.09 2.76 -8.13
C ARG A 99 -9.13 1.61 -9.11
N GLU A 100 -10.31 1.02 -9.27
CA GLU A 100 -10.59 0.09 -10.37
C GLU A 100 -11.49 0.80 -11.36
N THR A 101 -10.98 1.00 -12.56
CA THR A 101 -11.73 1.62 -13.66
C THR A 101 -12.15 0.53 -14.63
N ASN A 102 -13.45 0.41 -14.85
CA ASN A 102 -13.98 -0.38 -15.95
C ASN A 102 -13.81 0.43 -17.25
N LEU A 103 -12.96 -0.04 -18.14
CA LEU A 103 -12.62 0.62 -19.39
C LEU A 103 -13.77 0.61 -20.42
N ILE A 104 -14.76 -0.26 -20.26
CA ILE A 104 -15.93 -0.34 -21.14
C ILE A 104 -17.01 0.66 -20.69
N THR A 105 -17.32 0.68 -19.39
CA THR A 105 -18.43 1.50 -18.85
C THR A 105 -17.98 2.85 -18.32
N GLY A 106 -16.67 3.05 -18.12
CA GLY A 106 -16.11 4.23 -17.46
C GLY A 106 -16.36 4.29 -15.95
N SER A 107 -17.03 3.27 -15.36
CA SER A 107 -17.33 3.27 -13.93
C SER A 107 -16.06 3.08 -13.11
N VAL A 108 -15.91 3.86 -12.04
CA VAL A 108 -14.77 3.79 -11.12
C VAL A 108 -15.25 3.29 -9.76
N SER A 109 -14.69 2.19 -9.27
CA SER A 109 -14.80 1.79 -7.87
C SER A 109 -13.54 2.22 -7.12
N LYS A 110 -13.72 2.56 -5.85
CA LYS A 110 -12.64 3.06 -4.99
C LYS A 110 -12.60 2.25 -3.71
N ARG A 111 -11.40 1.91 -3.25
CA ARG A 111 -11.17 1.38 -1.91
C ARG A 111 -9.92 2.01 -1.31
N LYS A 112 -9.87 2.08 0.01
CA LYS A 112 -8.70 2.62 0.73
C LYS A 112 -7.47 1.76 0.39
N SER A 113 -6.36 2.40 0.05
CA SER A 113 -5.07 1.72 -0.04
C SER A 113 -4.34 1.88 1.28
N ASN A 114 -3.54 0.88 1.64
CA ASN A 114 -2.66 0.97 2.80
C ASN A 114 -1.29 1.56 2.46
N MET A 115 -1.13 2.09 1.25
CA MET A 115 0.07 2.80 0.82
C MET A 115 0.09 4.25 1.30
N ILE A 116 1.28 4.71 1.71
CA ILE A 116 1.53 6.08 2.13
C ILE A 116 2.93 6.55 1.68
N ASP A 117 2.98 7.72 1.05
CA ASP A 117 4.24 8.43 0.79
C ASP A 117 4.62 9.24 2.03
N VAL A 118 5.58 8.73 2.79
CA VAL A 118 5.91 9.27 4.13
C VAL A 118 6.81 10.49 3.99
N VAL A 119 6.34 11.65 4.44
CA VAL A 119 7.17 12.87 4.50
C VAL A 119 7.78 13.10 5.87
N ARG A 120 7.16 12.53 6.90
CA ARG A 120 7.63 12.58 8.28
C ARG A 120 7.14 11.34 9.02
N TRP A 121 7.97 10.80 9.88
CA TRP A 121 7.47 9.85 10.86
C TRP A 121 8.18 9.98 12.20
N GLN A 122 7.49 9.57 13.26
CA GLN A 122 8.00 9.68 14.62
C GLN A 122 7.53 8.54 15.51
N THR A 123 8.31 8.24 16.55
CA THR A 123 7.87 7.40 17.67
C THR A 123 7.39 8.28 18.82
N ALA A 124 6.54 7.73 19.68
CA ALA A 124 6.12 8.42 20.91
C ALA A 124 7.31 8.79 21.82
N ALA A 125 8.44 8.09 21.68
CA ALA A 125 9.59 8.15 22.56
C ALA A 125 10.77 9.01 22.06
N ARG A 126 10.57 9.93 21.09
CA ARG A 126 11.46 11.06 20.67
C ARG A 126 12.15 10.95 19.30
N VAL A 127 12.07 9.84 18.59
CA VAL A 127 12.68 9.76 17.25
C VAL A 127 11.72 10.40 16.25
N SER A 128 12.18 11.41 15.51
CA SER A 128 11.39 12.10 14.48
C SER A 128 12.25 12.33 13.25
N TYR A 129 11.84 11.78 12.11
CA TYR A 129 12.44 12.03 10.81
C TYR A 129 11.50 12.85 9.96
N LYS A 130 12.03 13.86 9.27
CA LYS A 130 11.29 14.69 8.33
C LYS A 130 12.14 14.89 7.09
N THR A 131 11.54 14.66 5.92
CA THR A 131 12.22 14.88 4.64
C THR A 131 12.59 16.35 4.48
N GLN A 132 13.77 16.59 3.91
CA GLN A 132 14.28 17.88 3.49
C GLN A 132 14.07 18.10 1.98
N GLN A 133 13.48 17.13 1.27
CA GLN A 133 13.22 17.25 -0.15
C GLN A 133 12.15 18.32 -0.43
N GLY A 134 12.46 19.24 -1.34
CA GLY A 134 11.50 20.25 -1.80
C GLY A 134 10.47 19.71 -2.79
N ASN A 135 10.81 18.66 -3.55
CA ASN A 135 9.88 17.98 -4.45
C ASN A 135 9.23 16.79 -3.74
N LEU A 136 7.93 16.90 -3.48
CA LEU A 136 7.14 15.84 -2.86
C LEU A 136 6.20 15.15 -3.86
N GLY A 137 6.51 15.20 -5.16
CA GLY A 137 5.78 14.44 -6.18
C GLY A 137 5.93 12.92 -5.99
N PRO A 138 5.02 12.09 -6.53
CA PRO A 138 5.07 10.62 -6.37
C PRO A 138 6.41 9.99 -6.76
N THR A 139 7.11 10.55 -7.75
CA THR A 139 8.40 10.05 -8.24
C THR A 139 9.57 10.25 -7.27
N ALA A 140 9.41 11.10 -6.25
CA ALA A 140 10.43 11.33 -5.23
C ALA A 140 10.48 10.20 -4.18
N PHE A 141 9.44 9.36 -4.11
CA PHE A 141 9.31 8.29 -3.14
C PHE A 141 9.70 6.95 -3.75
N ARG A 142 10.44 6.16 -2.98
CA ARG A 142 10.82 4.80 -3.36
C ARG A 142 9.83 3.83 -2.74
N ASN A 143 9.20 3.02 -3.58
CA ASN A 143 8.28 1.99 -3.10
C ASN A 143 9.05 0.89 -2.39
N GLY A 144 8.62 0.58 -1.17
CA GLY A 144 9.03 -0.65 -0.50
C GLY A 144 8.31 -1.85 -1.11
N ASN A 145 9.05 -2.92 -1.43
CA ASN A 145 8.47 -4.18 -1.89
C ASN A 145 8.01 -5.00 -0.68
N TYR A 146 7.01 -4.49 0.03
CA TYR A 146 6.47 -5.14 1.23
C TYR A 146 5.18 -5.88 0.92
N THR A 147 4.99 -7.05 1.53
CA THR A 147 3.73 -7.81 1.52
C THR A 147 3.09 -7.83 2.90
N ASN A 148 1.77 -7.91 2.97
CA ASN A 148 1.10 -8.18 4.23
C ASN A 148 1.18 -9.68 4.52
N CYS A 149 1.86 -10.04 5.61
CA CYS A 149 2.08 -11.43 6.00
C CYS A 149 1.29 -11.84 7.25
N ARG A 150 0.51 -10.92 7.82
CA ARG A 150 -0.41 -11.23 8.91
C ARG A 150 -1.74 -11.63 8.27
N ALA A 151 -2.01 -12.94 8.26
CA ALA A 151 -3.25 -13.53 7.77
C ALA A 151 -4.26 -13.70 8.92
#